data_AF-A0A9X3X381-F1
#
_entry.id   AF-A0A9X3X381-F1
#
_cell.length_a   1.000
_cell.length_b   1.000
_cell.length_c   1.000
_cell.angle_alpha   90.00
_cell.angle_beta   90.00
_cell.angle_gamma   90.00
#
_symmetry.space_group_name_H-M   'P 1'
#
loop_
_entity.id
_entity.type
_entity.pdbx_description
1 polymer ?
#
loop_
_entity_poly.entity_id
_entity_poly.type
_entity_poly.pdbx_seq_one_letter_code
_entity_poly.pdbx_strand_id
1 'polypeptide(L)'
;MSRVLAFAALASGLFGCTPPQKLAAELVAAATPGHLRPVVACWEQEYEASGFEGEYMATLDLEISGSEVIESARVTALEPTGESRSERDTGPFRACLEKAFVGIELPSKEDADGPGYSSIVGASVRNYKIAFLGDQDERRKRAGGRQAHVLIGPRADRCQGLYVYHPPRDTSALFTEIALGKARAESARGKDRDQHARELQKTYDLQLELAARLRADLADASLPPANRKRLTEALDTARTEARATGAVIGCKPFEDRR
;
A
#
# COMPACT_ATOMS: atom_id res chain seq x y z
N MET A 1 17.54 -61.72 -39.28
CA MET A 1 18.43 -60.87 -38.46
C MET A 1 18.32 -59.43 -38.97
N SER A 2 17.60 -58.61 -38.22
CA SER A 2 17.28 -57.20 -38.54
C SER A 2 18.34 -56.26 -37.98
N ARG A 3 18.73 -55.23 -38.74
CA ARG A 3 19.44 -54.01 -38.32
C ARG A 3 19.18 -52.93 -39.37
N VAL A 4 18.97 -51.64 -39.13
CA VAL A 4 18.61 -50.77 -38.00
C VAL A 4 18.03 -49.53 -38.71
N LEU A 5 16.83 -49.08 -38.32
CA LEU A 5 16.27 -47.77 -38.68
C LEU A 5 16.89 -46.71 -37.77
N ALA A 6 17.53 -45.68 -38.33
CA ALA A 6 17.91 -44.48 -37.59
C ALA A 6 16.74 -43.49 -37.63
N PHE A 7 15.96 -43.42 -36.54
CA PHE A 7 15.00 -42.35 -36.31
C PHE A 7 15.75 -41.16 -35.67
N ALA A 8 15.86 -40.06 -36.41
CA ALA A 8 16.25 -38.78 -35.86
C ALA A 8 15.13 -38.26 -34.96
N ALA A 9 15.35 -38.24 -33.65
CA ALA A 9 14.46 -37.60 -32.70
C ALA A 9 14.64 -36.08 -32.81
N LEU A 10 13.64 -35.42 -33.39
CA LEU A 10 13.43 -33.98 -33.24
C LEU A 10 13.14 -33.70 -31.76
N ALA A 11 14.13 -33.18 -31.05
CA ALA A 11 13.97 -32.58 -29.74
C ALA A 11 13.21 -31.25 -29.90
N SER A 12 11.88 -31.34 -29.93
CA SER A 12 11.00 -30.18 -29.85
C SER A 12 11.11 -29.58 -28.45
N GLY A 13 11.68 -28.38 -28.37
CA GLY A 13 11.77 -27.60 -27.13
C GLY A 13 10.39 -27.40 -26.50
N LEU A 14 10.28 -27.77 -25.23
CA LEU A 14 9.14 -27.46 -24.38
C LEU A 14 9.18 -25.98 -24.01
N PHE A 15 8.69 -25.11 -24.90
CA PHE A 15 8.18 -23.81 -24.48
C PHE A 15 6.81 -24.05 -23.85
N GLY A 16 6.80 -24.23 -22.53
CA GLY A 16 5.56 -24.35 -21.76
C GLY A 16 4.79 -23.03 -21.82
N CYS A 17 3.77 -22.97 -22.67
CA CYS A 17 2.76 -21.92 -22.58
C CYS A 17 1.98 -22.12 -21.28
N THR A 18 2.32 -21.37 -20.23
CA THR A 18 1.48 -21.32 -19.03
C THR A 18 0.12 -20.74 -19.44
N PRO A 19 -1.01 -21.41 -19.12
CA PRO A 19 -2.32 -20.88 -19.47
C PRO A 19 -2.54 -19.49 -18.82
N PRO A 20 -3.07 -18.50 -19.55
CA PRO A 20 -3.29 -17.15 -19.04
C PRO A 20 -4.08 -17.09 -17.72
N GLN A 21 -4.96 -18.06 -17.49
CA GLN A 21 -5.76 -18.19 -16.26
C GLN A 21 -4.92 -18.53 -15.02
N LYS A 22 -3.85 -19.34 -15.18
CA LYS A 22 -2.95 -19.70 -14.09
C LYS A 22 -2.08 -18.52 -13.69
N LEU A 23 -1.55 -17.78 -14.67
CA LEU A 23 -0.78 -16.54 -14.45
C LEU A 23 -1.63 -15.48 -13.75
N ALA A 24 -2.90 -15.32 -14.14
CA ALA A 24 -3.81 -14.41 -13.46
C ALA A 24 -4.05 -14.83 -12.00
N ALA A 25 -4.17 -16.13 -11.72
CA ALA A 25 -4.32 -16.63 -10.34
C ALA A 25 -3.06 -16.45 -9.49
N GLU A 26 -1.87 -16.66 -10.07
CA GLU A 26 -0.58 -16.41 -9.41
C GLU A 26 -0.38 -14.92 -9.12
N LEU A 27 -0.74 -14.04 -10.07
CA LEU A 27 -0.73 -12.60 -9.84
C LEU A 27 -1.72 -12.19 -8.74
N VAL A 28 -2.95 -12.76 -8.76
CA VAL A 28 -3.92 -12.55 -7.69
C VAL A 28 -3.31 -12.94 -6.35
N ALA A 29 -2.66 -14.10 -6.24
CA ALA A 29 -2.05 -14.57 -5.00
C ALA A 29 -0.90 -13.68 -4.51
N ALA A 30 -0.08 -13.16 -5.43
CA ALA A 30 1.05 -12.30 -5.12
C ALA A 30 0.67 -10.83 -4.85
N ALA A 31 -0.55 -10.40 -5.17
CA ALA A 31 -1.03 -9.03 -5.00
C ALA A 31 -1.40 -8.68 -3.55
N THR A 32 -0.53 -9.01 -2.61
CA THR A 32 -0.74 -8.72 -1.19
C THR A 32 -0.45 -7.23 -0.91
N PRO A 33 -0.98 -6.67 0.20
CA PRO A 33 -0.68 -5.29 0.59
C PRO A 33 0.83 -5.01 0.73
N GLY A 34 1.62 -5.99 1.18
CA GLY A 34 3.08 -5.87 1.32
C GLY A 34 3.82 -5.80 -0.02
N HIS A 35 3.36 -6.55 -1.02
CA HIS A 35 3.92 -6.50 -2.38
C HIS A 35 3.43 -5.28 -3.17
N LEU A 36 2.24 -4.75 -2.85
CA LEU A 36 1.62 -3.61 -3.53
C LEU A 36 1.65 -2.30 -2.73
N ARG A 37 2.72 -2.08 -1.94
CA ARG A 37 2.86 -0.89 -1.08
C ARG A 37 2.54 0.45 -1.76
N PRO A 38 3.02 0.76 -2.98
CA PRO A 38 2.68 2.03 -3.64
C PRO A 38 1.19 2.17 -3.96
N VAL A 39 0.51 1.06 -4.25
CA VAL A 39 -0.94 1.05 -4.56
C VAL A 39 -1.74 1.29 -3.29
N VAL A 40 -1.32 0.67 -2.19
CA VAL A 40 -1.89 0.90 -0.85
C VAL A 40 -1.75 2.37 -0.47
N ALA A 41 -0.57 2.97 -0.67
CA ALA A 41 -0.33 4.40 -0.43
C ALA A 41 -1.22 5.32 -1.27
N CYS A 42 -1.42 5.01 -2.55
CA CYS A 42 -2.33 5.78 -3.40
C CYS A 42 -3.77 5.73 -2.90
N TRP A 43 -4.22 4.54 -2.48
CA TRP A 43 -5.54 4.41 -1.92
C TRP A 43 -5.69 5.10 -0.56
N GLU A 44 -4.67 5.06 0.30
CA GLU A 44 -4.63 5.80 1.56
C GLU A 44 -4.89 7.29 1.35
N GLN A 45 -4.19 7.88 0.38
CA GLN A 45 -4.32 9.29 0.05
C GLN A 45 -5.74 9.61 -0.43
N GLU A 46 -6.32 8.78 -1.31
CA GLU A 46 -7.69 8.96 -1.77
C GLU A 46 -8.70 8.79 -0.63
N TYR A 47 -8.54 7.75 0.19
CA TYR A 47 -9.41 7.46 1.31
C TYR A 47 -9.40 8.58 2.36
N GLU A 48 -8.24 9.21 2.55
CA GLU A 48 -8.10 10.39 3.39
C GLU A 48 -8.81 11.61 2.79
N ALA A 49 -8.57 11.90 1.51
CA ALA A 49 -9.21 12.99 0.78
C ALA A 49 -10.73 12.79 0.69
N SER A 50 -11.17 11.54 0.72
CA SER A 50 -12.56 11.19 0.57
C SER A 50 -13.41 11.38 1.83
N GLY A 51 -12.77 11.65 2.97
CA GLY A 51 -13.46 11.70 4.25
C GLY A 51 -13.84 10.30 4.75
N PHE A 52 -13.05 9.28 4.40
CA PHE A 52 -13.18 7.89 4.86
C PHE A 52 -14.37 7.11 4.28
N GLU A 53 -15.05 7.67 3.28
CA GLU A 53 -15.95 6.97 2.36
C GLU A 53 -15.19 6.72 1.06
N GLY A 54 -14.58 5.55 0.89
CA GLY A 54 -13.65 5.32 -0.22
C GLY A 54 -13.44 3.84 -0.53
N GLU A 55 -14.53 3.08 -0.49
CA GLU A 55 -14.53 1.71 -0.98
C GLU A 55 -14.70 1.69 -2.50
N TYR A 56 -13.81 1.01 -3.19
CA TYR A 56 -13.79 0.98 -4.65
C TYR A 56 -13.51 -0.42 -5.19
N MET A 57 -13.95 -0.67 -6.41
CA MET A 57 -13.51 -1.76 -7.26
C MET A 57 -12.78 -1.13 -8.44
N ALA A 58 -11.47 -1.37 -8.55
CA ALA A 58 -10.75 -1.05 -9.77
C ALA A 58 -10.71 -2.28 -10.68
N THR A 59 -10.90 -2.05 -11.97
CA THR A 59 -10.57 -3.01 -13.02
C THR A 59 -9.39 -2.45 -13.81
N LEU A 60 -8.34 -3.24 -13.98
CA LEU A 60 -7.08 -2.83 -14.60
C LEU A 60 -6.64 -3.81 -15.68
N ASP A 61 -5.92 -3.28 -16.66
CA ASP A 61 -5.09 -4.05 -17.56
C ASP A 61 -3.62 -3.79 -17.19
N LEU A 62 -2.83 -4.84 -17.06
CA LEU A 62 -1.44 -4.82 -16.60
C LEU A 62 -0.53 -5.51 -17.62
N GLU A 63 0.66 -4.96 -17.82
CA GLU A 63 1.76 -5.61 -18.54
C GLU A 63 2.91 -5.85 -17.57
N ILE A 64 3.33 -7.10 -17.45
CA ILE A 64 4.40 -7.55 -16.54
C ILE A 64 5.55 -8.08 -17.40
N SER A 65 6.75 -7.60 -17.14
CA SER A 65 7.97 -8.04 -17.81
C SER A 65 8.37 -9.47 -17.42
N GLY A 66 9.29 -10.06 -18.19
CA GLY A 66 9.93 -11.34 -17.83
C GLY A 66 10.81 -11.28 -16.57
N SER A 67 11.05 -10.08 -16.05
CA SER A 67 11.73 -9.79 -14.78
C SER A 67 10.76 -9.49 -13.64
N GLU A 68 9.48 -9.85 -13.79
CA GLU A 68 8.45 -9.74 -12.75
C GLU A 68 8.17 -8.28 -12.31
N VAL A 69 8.57 -7.31 -13.14
CA VAL A 69 8.28 -5.89 -12.96
C VAL A 69 7.04 -5.51 -13.74
N ILE A 70 6.11 -4.79 -13.12
CA ILE A 70 4.96 -4.21 -13.81
C ILE A 70 5.43 -3.02 -14.65
N GLU A 71 5.38 -3.14 -15.97
CA GLU A 71 5.84 -2.11 -16.91
C GLU A 71 4.74 -1.09 -17.23
N SER A 72 3.49 -1.54 -17.24
CA SER A 72 2.35 -0.66 -17.47
C SER A 72 1.11 -1.12 -16.72
N ALA A 73 0.30 -0.15 -16.33
CA ALA A 73 -1.01 -0.36 -15.74
C ALA A 73 -1.99 0.66 -16.28
N ARG A 74 -3.17 0.19 -16.69
CA ARG A 74 -4.27 1.03 -17.14
C ARG A 74 -5.51 0.67 -16.35
N VAL A 75 -6.08 1.63 -15.65
CA VAL A 75 -7.36 1.43 -15.00
C VAL A 75 -8.44 1.59 -16.06
N THR A 76 -9.21 0.53 -16.31
CA THR A 76 -10.32 0.54 -17.28
C THR A 76 -11.62 0.95 -16.61
N ALA A 77 -11.86 0.51 -15.38
CA ALA A 77 -13.01 0.91 -14.56
C ALA A 77 -12.60 1.18 -13.11
N LEU A 78 -13.29 2.13 -12.46
CA LEU A 78 -13.10 2.44 -11.05
C LEU A 78 -14.46 2.84 -10.48
N GLU A 79 -15.05 1.93 -9.69
CA GLU A 79 -16.46 2.01 -9.27
C GLU A 79 -16.54 1.98 -7.75
N PRO A 80 -17.32 2.87 -7.10
CA PRO A 80 -17.55 2.79 -5.67
C PRO A 80 -18.36 1.53 -5.31
N THR A 81 -17.97 0.81 -4.26
CA THR A 81 -18.60 -0.47 -3.84
C THR A 81 -19.57 -0.34 -2.65
N GLY A 82 -19.79 0.88 -2.16
CA GLY A 82 -20.67 1.21 -1.03
C GLY A 82 -22.03 1.78 -1.42
N GLU A 83 -22.90 2.01 -0.42
CA GLU A 83 -24.20 2.69 -0.60
C GLU A 83 -24.04 4.16 -0.99
N SER A 84 -22.92 4.79 -0.63
CA SER A 84 -22.53 6.11 -1.12
C SER A 84 -22.08 6.01 -2.58
N ARG A 85 -23.03 5.98 -3.52
CA ARG A 85 -22.78 6.25 -4.94
C ARG A 85 -22.52 7.75 -5.16
N SER A 86 -21.66 8.36 -4.35
CA SER A 86 -21.30 9.74 -4.58
C SER A 86 -20.68 9.84 -5.98
N GLU A 87 -21.18 10.76 -6.81
CA GLU A 87 -20.62 11.12 -8.11
C GLU A 87 -19.29 11.88 -7.92
N ARG A 88 -18.38 11.29 -7.15
CA ARG A 88 -17.08 11.89 -6.87
C ARG A 88 -16.20 11.72 -8.10
N ASP A 89 -15.40 12.75 -8.37
CA ASP A 89 -14.38 12.65 -9.40
C ASP A 89 -13.33 11.59 -8.99
N THR A 90 -13.32 10.47 -9.71
CA THR A 90 -12.37 9.37 -9.51
C THR A 90 -11.09 9.54 -10.33
N GLY A 91 -10.96 10.64 -11.10
CA GLY A 91 -9.80 10.95 -11.93
C GLY A 91 -8.47 10.97 -11.16
N PRO A 92 -8.38 11.67 -10.01
CA PRO A 92 -7.17 11.68 -9.19
C PRO A 92 -6.77 10.28 -8.70
N PHE A 93 -7.72 9.50 -8.18
CA PHE A 93 -7.45 8.15 -7.72
C PHE A 93 -7.01 7.23 -8.87
N ARG A 94 -7.68 7.33 -10.02
CA ARG A 94 -7.31 6.59 -11.25
C ARG A 94 -5.86 6.87 -11.64
N ALA A 95 -5.48 8.13 -11.74
CA ALA A 95 -4.12 8.53 -12.10
C ALA A 95 -3.09 8.06 -11.07
N CYS A 96 -3.44 8.09 -9.78
CA CYS A 96 -2.59 7.57 -8.71
C CYS A 96 -2.35 6.07 -8.88
N LEU A 97 -3.41 5.28 -9.06
CA LEU A 97 -3.33 3.83 -9.26
C LEU A 97 -2.46 3.47 -10.46
N GLU A 98 -2.72 4.06 -11.62
CA GLU A 98 -1.93 3.78 -12.84
C GLU A 98 -0.44 4.04 -12.63
N LYS A 99 -0.09 5.12 -11.92
CA LYS A 99 1.30 5.42 -11.58
C LYS A 99 1.87 4.47 -10.53
N ALA A 100 1.09 4.11 -9.51
CA ALA A 100 1.55 3.29 -8.40
C ALA A 100 1.91 1.87 -8.80
N PHE A 101 1.20 1.30 -9.79
CA PHE A 101 1.50 -0.04 -10.28
C PHE A 101 2.83 -0.11 -11.04
N VAL A 102 3.20 0.96 -11.76
CA VAL A 102 4.39 0.94 -12.62
C VAL A 102 5.67 0.88 -11.77
N GLY A 103 6.54 -0.08 -12.11
CA GLY A 103 7.82 -0.30 -11.43
C GLY A 103 7.72 -1.15 -10.15
N ILE A 104 6.54 -1.68 -9.81
CA ILE A 104 6.44 -2.69 -8.76
C ILE A 104 7.15 -3.96 -9.23
N GLU A 105 8.13 -4.38 -8.44
CA GLU A 105 8.80 -5.67 -8.56
C GLU A 105 8.02 -6.70 -7.72
N LEU A 106 7.42 -7.68 -8.39
CA LEU A 106 6.75 -8.78 -7.70
C LEU A 106 7.79 -9.81 -7.24
N PRO A 107 7.73 -10.30 -5.98
CA PRO A 107 8.69 -11.29 -5.52
C PRO A 107 8.60 -12.58 -6.32
N SER A 108 9.72 -13.09 -6.83
CA SER A 108 9.77 -14.37 -7.57
C SER A 108 9.52 -15.61 -6.71
N LYS A 109 9.57 -15.44 -5.39
CA LYS A 109 9.41 -16.50 -4.38
C LYS A 109 8.46 -16.03 -3.29
N GLU A 110 7.89 -16.98 -2.56
CA GLU A 110 7.16 -16.67 -1.34
C GLU A 110 8.06 -16.00 -0.30
N ASP A 111 7.48 -15.08 0.46
CA ASP A 111 8.11 -14.39 1.57
C ASP A 111 7.12 -14.19 2.74
N ALA A 112 7.45 -13.30 3.67
CA ALA A 112 6.61 -13.01 4.82
C ALA A 112 5.30 -12.29 4.46
N ASP A 113 5.25 -11.64 3.30
CA ASP A 113 4.12 -10.83 2.82
C ASP A 113 3.22 -11.60 1.85
N GLY A 114 3.66 -12.75 1.32
CA GLY A 114 2.78 -13.71 0.64
C GLY A 114 3.46 -14.60 -0.40
N PRO A 115 2.67 -15.27 -1.26
CA PRO A 115 3.17 -16.03 -2.40
C PRO A 115 3.91 -15.14 -3.40
N GLY A 116 4.92 -15.71 -4.05
CA GLY A 116 5.61 -15.05 -5.17
C GLY A 116 4.86 -15.17 -6.50
N TYR A 117 5.31 -14.40 -7.48
CA TYR A 117 4.89 -14.42 -8.88
C TYR A 117 6.11 -14.68 -9.77
N SER A 118 6.01 -15.61 -10.72
CA SER A 118 7.07 -15.79 -11.71
C SER A 118 6.53 -16.05 -13.11
N SER A 119 6.96 -15.21 -14.06
CA SER A 119 6.71 -15.41 -15.49
C SER A 119 7.96 -15.07 -16.29
N ILE A 120 8.60 -16.10 -16.86
CA ILE A 120 9.88 -15.98 -17.60
C ILE A 120 9.72 -15.15 -18.89
N VAL A 121 8.52 -15.10 -19.46
CA VAL A 121 8.25 -14.44 -20.76
C VAL A 121 7.45 -13.14 -20.63
N GLY A 122 7.16 -12.71 -19.39
CA GLY A 122 6.22 -11.64 -19.11
C GLY A 122 4.76 -12.08 -19.24
N ALA A 123 3.82 -11.18 -18.96
CA ALA A 123 2.40 -11.45 -19.04
C ALA A 123 1.59 -10.17 -19.28
N SER A 124 0.60 -10.26 -20.18
CA SER A 124 -0.48 -9.29 -20.30
C SER A 124 -1.68 -9.82 -19.52
N VAL A 125 -2.09 -9.12 -18.46
CA VAL A 125 -3.26 -9.49 -17.64
C VAL A 125 -4.35 -8.45 -17.85
N ARG A 126 -5.50 -8.89 -18.35
CA ARG A 126 -6.63 -8.00 -18.64
C ARG A 126 -7.77 -8.21 -17.67
N ASN A 127 -8.54 -7.15 -17.43
CA ASN A 127 -9.68 -7.11 -16.52
C ASN A 127 -9.33 -7.61 -15.11
N TYR A 128 -8.10 -7.36 -14.66
CA TYR A 128 -7.66 -7.65 -13.31
C TYR A 128 -8.44 -6.77 -12.34
N LYS A 129 -9.10 -7.38 -11.34
CA LYS A 129 -9.95 -6.65 -10.41
C LYS A 129 -9.28 -6.56 -9.05
N ILE A 130 -9.33 -5.37 -8.45
CA ILE A 130 -8.88 -5.14 -7.08
C ILE A 130 -10.00 -4.46 -6.33
N ALA A 131 -10.39 -5.07 -5.21
CA ALA A 131 -11.29 -4.44 -4.26
C ALA A 131 -10.48 -3.66 -3.22
N PHE A 132 -10.88 -2.41 -3.02
CA PHE A 132 -10.41 -1.50 -1.98
C PHE A 132 -11.53 -1.41 -0.94
N LEU A 133 -11.42 -2.14 0.17
CA LEU A 133 -12.46 -2.20 1.21
C LEU A 133 -12.10 -1.41 2.48
N GLY A 134 -13.08 -0.73 3.06
CA GLY A 134 -12.95 0.07 4.27
C GLY A 134 -12.90 -0.76 5.56
N ASP A 135 -13.20 -0.12 6.70
CA ASP A 135 -13.07 -0.65 8.06
C ASP A 135 -14.28 -1.41 8.61
N GLN A 136 -15.27 -1.77 7.77
CA GLN A 136 -16.41 -2.56 8.24
C GLN A 136 -15.99 -4.00 8.60
N ASP A 137 -15.87 -4.27 9.91
CA ASP A 137 -15.33 -5.50 10.53
C ASP A 137 -15.88 -6.83 9.95
N GLU A 138 -17.16 -6.87 9.59
CA GLU A 138 -17.83 -8.05 9.02
C GLU A 138 -17.36 -8.36 7.58
N ARG A 139 -17.08 -7.32 6.77
CA ARG A 139 -16.54 -7.49 5.41
C ARG A 139 -15.06 -7.83 5.45
N ARG A 140 -14.31 -7.24 6.37
CA ARG A 140 -12.87 -7.53 6.61
C ARG A 140 -12.63 -8.99 6.98
N LYS A 141 -13.43 -9.57 7.89
CA LYS A 141 -13.34 -10.99 8.26
C LYS A 141 -13.68 -11.95 7.11
N ARG A 142 -14.61 -11.57 6.23
CA ARG A 142 -14.98 -12.37 5.05
C ARG A 142 -13.97 -12.24 3.90
N ALA A 143 -13.36 -11.07 3.73
CA ALA A 143 -12.37 -10.78 2.70
C ALA A 143 -10.99 -11.40 3.01
N GLY A 144 -10.51 -11.24 4.25
CA GLY A 144 -9.20 -11.78 4.69
C GLY A 144 -9.11 -13.31 4.66
N GLY A 145 -10.26 -14.00 4.61
CA GLY A 145 -10.32 -15.46 4.50
C GLY A 145 -10.45 -16.01 3.07
N ARG A 146 -10.61 -15.17 2.03
CA ARG A 146 -11.03 -15.70 0.71
C ARG A 146 -10.30 -15.18 -0.53
N GLN A 147 -9.70 -13.99 -0.58
CA GLN A 147 -9.36 -13.42 -1.89
C GLN A 147 -8.14 -12.50 -1.87
N ALA A 148 -7.04 -12.91 -2.52
CA ALA A 148 -5.80 -12.14 -2.65
C ALA A 148 -5.89 -10.93 -3.62
N HIS A 149 -7.07 -10.69 -4.20
CA HIS A 149 -7.40 -9.49 -4.98
C HIS A 149 -8.15 -8.41 -4.16
N VAL A 150 -8.13 -8.54 -2.84
CA VAL A 150 -8.70 -7.55 -1.94
C VAL A 150 -7.55 -6.86 -1.23
N LEU A 151 -7.29 -5.61 -1.61
CA LEU A 151 -6.47 -4.73 -0.81
C LEU A 151 -7.37 -4.19 0.30
N ILE A 152 -7.05 -4.58 1.53
CA ILE A 152 -7.79 -4.13 2.71
C ILE A 152 -7.25 -2.77 3.13
N GLY A 153 -8.20 -1.89 3.43
CA GLY A 153 -7.98 -0.52 3.85
C GLY A 153 -6.95 -0.50 4.94
N PRO A 154 -5.86 0.27 4.79
CA PRO A 154 -4.72 0.23 5.69
C PRO A 154 -5.05 0.45 7.16
N ARG A 155 -6.25 0.88 7.55
CA ARG A 155 -6.74 0.80 8.94
C ARG A 155 -6.86 -0.63 9.52
N ALA A 156 -6.07 -1.61 9.05
CA ALA A 156 -5.99 -2.98 9.54
C ALA A 156 -5.23 -3.06 10.87
N ASP A 157 -4.32 -2.13 11.15
CA ASP A 157 -3.77 -1.89 12.48
C ASP A 157 -3.54 -0.39 12.71
N ARG A 158 -4.48 0.25 13.41
CA ARG A 158 -4.44 1.66 13.85
C ARG A 158 -3.12 2.08 14.52
N CYS A 159 -2.28 1.12 14.90
CA CYS A 159 -1.04 1.32 15.66
C CYS A 159 0.25 1.15 14.88
N GLN A 160 0.18 0.83 13.58
CA GLN A 160 1.38 0.63 12.76
C GLN A 160 1.81 1.84 11.94
N GLY A 161 0.98 2.89 11.87
CA GLY A 161 1.27 4.07 11.05
C GLY A 161 1.02 3.78 9.58
N LEU A 162 0.04 4.47 9.01
CA LEU A 162 -0.61 4.01 7.78
C LEU A 162 -0.59 5.04 6.66
N TYR A 163 0.47 5.83 6.59
CA TYR A 163 0.68 6.65 5.42
C TYR A 163 2.14 6.55 5.00
N VAL A 164 2.40 5.73 3.99
CA VAL A 164 3.66 5.82 3.25
C VAL A 164 3.39 6.70 2.04
N TYR A 165 3.43 8.02 2.22
CA TYR A 165 3.34 8.94 1.08
C TYR A 165 4.51 8.68 0.11
N HIS A 166 4.21 8.59 -1.19
CA HIS A 166 5.24 8.46 -2.23
C HIS A 166 5.04 9.50 -3.36
N PRO A 167 5.95 10.49 -3.52
CA PRO A 167 7.15 10.70 -2.70
C PRO A 167 6.81 11.07 -1.25
N PRO A 168 7.70 10.75 -0.28
CA PRO A 168 7.50 11.14 1.11
C PRO A 168 7.32 12.65 1.26
N ARG A 169 6.51 13.09 2.23
CA ARG A 169 6.33 14.53 2.50
C ARG A 169 7.61 15.12 3.05
N ASP A 170 7.83 16.41 2.78
CA ASP A 170 8.93 17.13 3.40
C ASP A 170 8.68 17.36 4.89
N THR A 171 9.76 17.43 5.68
CA THR A 171 9.69 17.54 7.14
C THR A 171 8.94 18.81 7.60
N SER A 172 9.04 19.92 6.86
CA SER A 172 8.34 21.18 7.18
C SER A 172 6.83 21.12 6.96
N ALA A 173 6.40 20.45 5.90
CA ALA A 173 5.00 20.17 5.60
C ALA A 173 4.42 19.27 6.69
N LEU A 174 5.16 18.22 7.09
CA LEU A 174 4.73 17.33 8.18
C LEU A 174 4.51 18.09 9.50
N PHE A 175 5.43 18.98 9.92
CA PHE A 175 5.22 19.80 11.12
C PHE A 175 3.95 20.67 11.02
N THR A 176 3.71 21.26 9.85
CA THR A 176 2.54 22.11 9.61
C THR A 176 1.25 21.31 9.66
N GLU A 177 1.23 20.16 8.98
CA GLU A 177 0.08 19.26 8.92
C GLU A 177 -0.26 18.65 10.30
N ILE A 178 0.76 18.29 11.09
CA ILE A 178 0.56 17.82 12.48
C ILE A 178 -0.09 18.91 13.32
N ALA A 179 0.39 20.16 13.22
CA ALA A 179 -0.19 21.28 13.98
C ALA A 179 -1.67 21.52 13.59
N LEU A 180 -1.97 21.46 12.29
CA LEU A 180 -3.35 21.58 11.79
C LEU A 180 -4.22 20.40 12.25
N GLY A 181 -3.70 19.17 12.18
CA GLY A 181 -4.39 17.96 12.63
C GLY A 181 -4.76 18.02 14.11
N LYS A 182 -3.82 18.44 14.98
CA LYS A 182 -4.09 18.67 16.41
C LYS A 182 -5.20 19.71 16.63
N ALA A 183 -5.17 20.83 15.90
CA ALA A 183 -6.20 21.87 16.01
C ALA A 183 -7.58 21.37 15.56
N ARG A 184 -7.65 20.58 14.48
CA ARG A 184 -8.89 19.94 14.00
C ARG A 184 -9.42 18.92 15.00
N ALA A 185 -8.55 18.07 15.55
CA ALA A 185 -8.91 17.10 16.58
C ALA A 185 -9.52 17.79 17.80
N GLU A 186 -8.90 18.87 18.29
CA GLU A 186 -9.44 19.61 19.44
C GLU A 186 -10.77 20.30 19.10
N SER A 187 -10.92 20.86 17.90
CA SER A 187 -12.18 21.48 17.45
C SER A 187 -13.36 20.49 17.40
N ALA A 188 -13.10 19.24 17.01
CA ALA A 188 -14.08 18.15 16.94
C ALA A 188 -14.41 17.53 18.30
N ARG A 189 -13.55 17.76 19.31
CA ARG A 189 -13.67 17.15 20.64
C ARG A 189 -15.02 17.47 21.29
N GLY A 190 -15.75 16.42 21.67
CA GLY A 190 -17.06 16.54 22.31
C GLY A 190 -18.21 16.97 21.40
N LYS A 191 -17.94 17.33 20.12
CA LYS A 191 -18.96 17.70 19.13
C LYS A 191 -19.25 16.57 18.16
N ASP A 192 -18.20 15.91 17.68
CA ASP A 192 -18.28 14.80 16.75
C ASP A 192 -17.20 13.77 17.13
N ARG A 193 -17.65 12.65 17.72
CA ARG A 193 -16.75 11.60 18.22
C ARG A 193 -16.00 10.92 17.10
N ASP A 194 -16.65 10.72 15.96
CA ASP A 194 -16.04 10.02 14.83
C ASP A 194 -15.04 10.94 14.15
N GLN A 195 -15.38 12.23 13.98
CA GLN A 195 -14.42 13.21 13.46
C GLN A 195 -13.22 13.37 14.40
N HIS A 196 -13.45 13.43 15.71
CA HIS A 196 -12.36 13.52 16.68
C HIS A 196 -11.43 12.30 16.58
N ALA A 197 -11.98 11.08 16.52
CA ALA A 197 -11.19 9.86 16.34
C ALA A 197 -10.42 9.86 15.01
N ARG A 198 -11.05 10.33 13.92
CA ARG A 198 -10.41 10.45 12.60
C ARG A 198 -9.22 11.40 12.62
N GLU A 199 -9.37 12.60 13.18
CA GLU A 199 -8.29 13.59 13.25
C GLU A 199 -7.15 13.14 14.16
N LEU A 200 -7.45 12.44 15.26
CA LEU A 200 -6.42 11.84 16.11
C LEU A 200 -5.62 10.76 15.39
N GLN A 201 -6.28 9.88 14.63
CA GLN A 201 -5.60 8.86 13.83
C GLN A 201 -4.67 9.50 12.79
N LYS A 202 -5.17 10.48 12.02
CA LYS A 202 -4.35 11.21 11.04
C LYS A 202 -3.12 11.86 11.66
N THR A 203 -3.32 12.51 12.81
CA THR A 203 -2.25 13.16 13.55
C THR A 203 -1.21 12.13 14.02
N TYR A 204 -1.64 10.97 14.51
CA TYR A 204 -0.75 9.89 14.92
C TYR A 204 0.11 9.38 13.75
N ASP A 205 -0.51 9.12 12.60
CA ASP A 205 0.20 8.60 11.44
C ASP A 205 1.23 9.62 10.90
N LEU A 206 0.88 10.92 10.85
CA LEU A 206 1.80 12.01 10.51
C LEU A 206 3.01 12.07 11.47
N GLN A 207 2.79 11.85 12.76
CA GLN A 207 3.87 11.84 13.76
C GLN A 207 4.80 10.63 13.58
N LEU A 208 4.28 9.48 13.16
CA LEU A 208 5.08 8.31 12.82
C LEU A 208 5.91 8.55 11.55
N GLU A 209 5.33 9.14 10.51
CA GLU A 209 6.05 9.53 9.28
C GLU A 209 7.18 10.52 9.59
N LEU A 210 6.88 11.56 10.39
CA LEU A 210 7.88 12.52 10.84
C LEU A 210 9.04 11.84 11.61
N ALA A 211 8.72 10.92 12.52
CA ALA A 211 9.75 10.19 13.26
C ALA A 211 10.61 9.32 12.34
N ALA A 212 10.01 8.63 11.36
CA ALA A 212 10.76 7.85 10.38
C ALA A 212 11.68 8.75 9.53
N ARG A 213 11.20 9.92 9.12
CA ARG A 213 11.98 10.87 8.32
C ARG A 213 13.16 11.45 9.09
N LEU A 214 12.92 11.92 10.31
CA LEU A 214 13.98 12.45 11.18
C LEU A 214 15.03 11.38 11.50
N ARG A 215 14.63 10.12 11.67
CA ARG A 215 15.57 8.99 11.83
C ARG A 215 16.41 8.77 10.57
N ALA A 216 15.81 8.85 9.38
CA ALA A 216 16.53 8.72 8.12
C ALA A 216 17.52 9.89 7.91
N ASP A 217 17.10 11.13 8.19
CA ASP A 217 17.97 12.30 8.11
C ASP A 217 19.14 12.19 9.11
N LEU A 218 18.91 11.66 10.32
CA LEU A 218 19.97 11.40 11.31
C LEU A 218 20.98 10.31 10.90
N ALA A 219 20.56 9.38 10.04
CA ALA A 219 21.42 8.32 9.52
C ALA A 219 22.43 8.84 8.48
N ASP A 220 22.26 10.07 7.99
CA ASP A 220 23.23 10.72 7.11
C ASP A 220 24.55 10.99 7.86
N ALA A 221 25.62 10.36 7.37
CA ALA A 221 26.96 10.49 7.93
C ALA A 221 27.57 11.89 7.69
N SER A 222 27.10 12.63 6.69
CA SER A 222 27.58 13.97 6.34
C SER A 222 27.02 15.08 7.23
N LEU A 223 26.09 14.75 8.13
CA LEU A 223 25.33 15.73 8.90
C LEU A 223 26.16 16.43 9.99
N PRO A 224 26.25 17.77 10.02
CA PRO A 224 27.02 18.51 11.02
C PRO A 224 26.59 18.22 12.46
N PRO A 225 27.50 18.25 13.46
CA PRO A 225 27.16 17.92 14.86
C PRO A 225 26.04 18.77 15.47
N ALA A 226 26.00 20.06 15.15
CA ALA A 226 24.95 20.97 15.63
C ALA A 226 23.56 20.60 15.07
N ASN A 227 23.49 20.16 13.81
CA ASN A 227 22.25 19.71 13.19
C ASN A 227 21.85 18.35 13.75
N ARG A 228 22.82 17.47 14.03
CA ARG A 228 22.57 16.14 14.61
C ARG A 228 21.86 16.27 15.96
N LYS A 229 22.35 17.14 16.85
CA LYS A 229 21.71 17.40 18.14
C LYS A 229 20.25 17.87 17.98
N ARG A 230 20.01 18.85 17.10
CA ARG A 230 18.66 19.38 16.85
C ARG A 230 17.70 18.32 16.27
N LEU A 231 18.16 17.51 15.33
CA LEU A 231 17.36 16.44 14.75
C LEU A 231 17.07 15.33 15.76
N THR A 232 18.00 15.02 16.67
CA THR A 232 17.75 14.07 17.78
C THR A 232 16.65 14.59 18.71
N GLU A 233 16.72 15.86 19.14
CA GLU A 233 15.67 16.47 19.98
C GLU A 233 14.30 16.50 19.27
N ALA A 234 14.28 16.81 17.97
CA ALA A 234 13.07 16.77 17.16
C ALA A 234 12.50 15.34 17.04
N LEU A 235 13.36 14.34 16.84
CA LEU A 235 12.96 12.93 16.77
C LEU A 235 12.36 12.44 18.09
N ASP A 236 12.99 12.77 19.21
CA ASP A 236 12.50 12.39 20.54
C ASP A 236 11.14 13.04 20.84
N THR A 237 10.97 14.30 20.41
CA THR A 237 9.68 15.00 20.50
C THR A 237 8.63 14.29 19.65
N ALA A 238 8.89 14.05 18.37
CA ALA A 238 7.95 13.38 17.46
C ALA A 238 7.53 12.00 17.99
N ARG A 239 8.48 11.21 18.51
CA ARG A 239 8.21 9.89 19.12
C ARG A 239 7.37 10.00 20.38
N THR A 240 7.66 10.97 21.24
CA THR A 240 6.90 11.19 22.48
C THR A 240 5.46 11.58 22.17
N GLU A 241 5.27 12.49 21.21
CA GLU A 241 3.94 12.89 20.79
C GLU A 241 3.18 11.76 20.10
N ALA A 242 3.83 11.00 19.21
CA ALA A 242 3.23 9.82 18.59
C ALA A 242 2.74 8.83 19.66
N ARG A 243 3.55 8.56 20.70
CA ARG A 243 3.15 7.70 21.82
C ARG A 243 1.94 8.25 22.57
N ALA A 244 1.90 9.56 22.82
CA ALA A 244 0.79 10.21 23.51
C ALA A 244 -0.50 10.11 22.69
N THR A 245 -0.47 10.48 21.40
CA THR A 245 -1.62 10.38 20.50
C THR A 245 -2.07 8.93 20.33
N GLY A 246 -1.11 8.02 20.12
CA GLY A 246 -1.32 6.58 20.01
C GLY A 246 -2.04 6.00 21.23
N ALA A 247 -1.65 6.39 22.44
CA ALA A 247 -2.31 5.95 23.67
C ALA A 247 -3.79 6.38 23.71
N VAL A 248 -4.12 7.59 23.24
CA VAL A 248 -5.49 8.09 23.19
C VAL A 248 -6.38 7.28 22.23
N ILE A 249 -5.82 6.81 21.11
CA ILE A 249 -6.55 5.98 20.12
C ILE A 249 -6.49 4.47 20.41
N GLY A 250 -5.91 4.07 21.55
CA GLY A 250 -5.87 2.68 21.99
C GLY A 250 -4.73 1.85 21.38
N CYS A 251 -3.61 2.50 21.07
CA CYS A 251 -2.39 1.86 20.60
C CYS A 251 -1.40 1.52 21.70
N LYS A 252 -0.78 0.34 21.56
CA LYS A 252 0.30 -0.08 22.46
C LYS A 252 1.56 0.77 22.16
N PRO A 253 2.38 1.08 23.18
CA PRO A 253 3.61 1.83 22.97
C PRO A 253 4.49 1.12 21.94
N PHE A 254 4.98 1.86 20.95
CA PHE A 254 5.96 1.40 19.99
C PHE A 254 7.26 1.05 20.75
N GLU A 255 7.48 -0.24 21.00
CA GLU A 255 8.79 -0.73 21.42
C GLU A 255 9.70 -0.65 20.19
N ASP A 256 10.65 0.30 20.22
CA ASP A 256 11.70 0.47 19.23
C ASP A 256 12.38 -0.91 19.08
N ARG A 257 12.09 -1.64 18.00
CA ARG A 257 12.86 -2.84 17.65
C ARG A 257 14.28 -2.35 17.38
N ARG A 258 15.14 -2.61 18.35
CA ARG A 258 16.57 -2.28 18.34
C ARG A 258 17.26 -2.85 17.12
#